data_AF-A0A0N0AZI3-F1
#
_entry.id   AF-A0A0N0AZI3-F1
#
_cell.length_a   1.000
_cell.length_b   1.000
_cell.length_c   1.000
_cell.angle_alpha   90.00
_cell.angle_beta   90.00
_cell.angle_gamma   90.00
#
_symmetry.space_group_name_H-M   'P 1'
#
loop_
_entity.id
_entity.type
_entity.pdbx_description
1 polymer ?
#
loop_
_entity_poly.entity_id
_entity_poly.type
_entity_poly.pdbx_seq_one_letter_code
_entity_poly.pdbx_strand_id
1 'polypeptide(L)'
;MQIPSAAPGVLRVRPLTGEATASYVQRLASGYQLTLPQLLHGAGITLHGHGTLPAAELHLNHNAARHLAVLARTPLPHLTRALPHLALLGDSHGTEAAAHWKRLEAEQQPVRACTLCTRCGSHGITDTAWLHPSPHRLMCPRHEQAAPDPRLASTLHTHGVPELAAAHHTHQRLLRHPRASTAWTTARAITTRWYDHQQHLTHRWRQRLPRLCAANPHLTTAGSASPALLTRDLVTYPETVALARALATLPSRQHHNTDDTLALIARRLGLTRLTPSANDPLRACLTHTRH
;
A
#
# COMPACT_ATOMS: atom_id res chain seq x y z
N MET A 1 -1.08 40.72 -18.67
CA MET A 1 -0.38 40.10 -17.51
C MET A 1 0.39 38.90 -18.02
N GLN A 2 1.72 39.03 -18.15
CA GLN A 2 2.60 37.91 -18.49
C GLN A 2 2.76 37.02 -17.24
N ILE A 3 2.46 35.73 -17.39
CA ILE A 3 2.82 34.72 -16.40
C ILE A 3 4.35 34.65 -16.37
N PRO A 4 5.01 34.83 -15.22
CA PRO A 4 6.47 34.68 -15.16
C PRO A 4 6.81 33.23 -15.52
N SER A 5 7.66 33.06 -16.55
CA SER A 5 8.21 31.76 -16.91
C SER A 5 9.13 31.29 -15.78
N ALA A 6 8.58 30.54 -14.83
CA ALA A 6 9.39 29.76 -13.93
C ALA A 6 10.18 28.76 -14.80
N ALA A 7 11.51 28.84 -14.77
CA ALA A 7 12.34 27.90 -15.50
C ALA A 7 11.90 26.46 -15.16
N PRO A 8 11.59 25.60 -16.14
CA PRO A 8 11.24 24.21 -15.90
C PRO A 8 12.33 23.55 -15.02
N GLY A 9 11.94 22.99 -13.88
CA GLY A 9 12.81 22.17 -13.04
C GLY A 9 13.47 22.84 -11.82
N VAL A 10 13.02 24.03 -11.38
CA VAL A 10 13.55 24.67 -10.15
C VAL A 10 13.12 23.94 -8.87
N LEU A 11 11.92 23.35 -8.86
CA LEU A 11 11.38 22.65 -7.69
C LEU A 11 11.40 21.14 -7.92
N ARG A 12 12.38 20.47 -7.31
CA ARG A 12 12.59 19.02 -7.44
C ARG A 12 11.62 18.23 -6.55
N VAL A 13 10.38 18.06 -7.00
CA VAL A 13 9.46 17.12 -6.34
C VAL A 13 9.91 15.69 -6.66
N ARG A 14 10.35 14.96 -5.63
CA ARG A 14 10.78 13.56 -5.75
C ARG A 14 9.56 12.63 -5.69
N PRO A 15 9.44 11.68 -6.64
CA PRO A 15 8.40 10.66 -6.58
C PRO A 15 8.63 9.73 -5.38
N LEU A 16 7.56 9.32 -4.73
CA LEU A 16 7.60 8.27 -3.71
C LEU A 16 7.49 6.90 -4.39
N THR A 17 8.13 5.88 -3.82
CA THR A 17 8.02 4.52 -4.35
C THR A 17 6.61 3.97 -4.14
N GLY A 18 5.96 3.56 -5.23
CA GLY A 18 4.58 3.09 -5.26
C GLY A 18 3.54 4.21 -5.36
N GLU A 19 3.95 5.44 -5.66
CA GLU A 19 3.04 6.58 -5.70
C GLU A 19 2.09 6.50 -6.89
N ALA A 20 0.83 6.90 -6.65
CA ALA A 20 -0.15 7.14 -7.70
C ALA A 20 0.35 8.22 -8.66
N THR A 21 0.21 7.99 -9.96
CA THR A 21 0.73 8.91 -10.98
C THR A 21 0.07 10.28 -10.85
N ALA A 22 -1.25 10.31 -10.67
CA ALA A 22 -2.02 11.51 -10.38
C ALA A 22 -1.50 12.25 -9.13
N SER A 23 -1.14 11.51 -8.07
CA SER A 23 -0.61 12.10 -6.82
C SER A 23 0.71 12.81 -7.09
N TYR A 24 1.62 12.15 -7.81
CA TYR A 24 2.91 12.73 -8.15
C TYR A 24 2.77 13.98 -9.00
N VAL A 25 1.95 13.93 -10.06
CA VAL A 25 1.72 15.06 -10.96
C VAL A 25 1.04 16.22 -10.23
N GLN A 26 0.10 15.94 -9.33
CA GLN A 26 -0.54 16.98 -8.52
C GLN A 26 0.45 17.66 -7.58
N ARG A 27 1.33 16.89 -6.91
CA ARG A 27 2.40 17.47 -6.09
C ARG A 27 3.39 18.29 -6.90
N LEU A 28 3.72 17.84 -8.11
CA LEU A 28 4.57 18.59 -9.04
C LEU A 28 3.89 19.91 -9.44
N ALA A 29 2.60 19.88 -9.76
CA ALA A 29 1.81 21.06 -10.09
C ALA A 29 1.76 22.04 -8.91
N SER A 30 1.50 21.55 -7.69
CA SER A 30 1.57 22.36 -6.47
C SER A 30 2.94 23.00 -6.26
N GLY A 31 4.03 22.29 -6.59
CA GLY A 31 5.36 22.87 -6.58
C GLY A 31 5.45 24.09 -7.48
N TYR A 32 5.01 23.98 -8.73
CA TYR A 32 4.99 25.12 -9.66
C TYR A 32 3.86 26.13 -9.41
N GLN A 33 3.05 25.97 -8.36
CA GLN A 33 1.86 26.78 -8.09
C GLN A 33 0.86 26.78 -9.26
N LEU A 34 0.78 25.65 -9.97
CA LEU A 34 -0.14 25.42 -11.08
C LEU A 34 -1.22 24.41 -10.66
N THR A 35 -2.35 24.46 -11.35
CA THR A 35 -3.29 23.34 -11.37
C THR A 35 -2.72 22.20 -12.22
N LEU A 36 -3.20 20.96 -11.99
CA LEU A 36 -2.78 19.80 -12.79
C LEU A 36 -3.02 20.02 -14.30
N PRO A 37 -4.20 20.51 -14.76
CA PRO A 37 -4.41 20.80 -16.18
C PRO A 37 -3.43 21.84 -16.74
N GLN A 38 -3.13 22.91 -16.00
CA GLN A 38 -2.17 23.94 -16.43
C GLN A 38 -0.76 23.38 -16.57
N LEU A 39 -0.32 22.53 -15.63
CA LEU A 39 0.99 21.88 -15.70
C LEU A 39 1.11 20.97 -16.93
N LEU A 40 0.10 20.11 -17.17
CA LEU A 40 0.10 19.19 -18.29
C LEU A 40 0.06 19.93 -19.63
N HIS A 41 -0.79 20.95 -19.74
CA HIS A 41 -0.84 21.80 -20.93
C HIS A 41 0.52 22.48 -21.21
N GLY A 42 1.16 23.04 -20.18
CA GLY A 42 2.50 23.63 -20.31
C GLY A 42 3.59 22.63 -20.70
N ALA A 43 3.39 21.33 -20.46
CA ALA A 43 4.28 20.25 -20.90
C ALA A 43 3.91 19.68 -22.29
N GLY A 44 2.94 20.26 -22.98
CA GLY A 44 2.43 19.75 -24.26
C GLY A 44 1.78 18.38 -24.12
N ILE A 45 1.09 18.12 -22.99
CA ILE A 45 0.35 16.89 -22.74
C ILE A 45 -1.15 17.22 -22.77
N THR A 46 -1.88 16.60 -23.71
CA THR A 46 -3.33 16.74 -23.82
C THR A 46 -4.02 15.91 -22.74
N LEU A 47 -4.88 16.53 -21.93
CA LEU A 47 -5.61 15.87 -20.84
C LEU A 47 -7.04 15.54 -21.28
N HIS A 48 -7.43 14.27 -21.15
CA HIS A 48 -8.78 13.79 -21.43
C HIS A 48 -9.53 13.39 -20.16
N GLY A 49 -10.78 13.84 -20.07
CA GLY A 49 -11.67 13.56 -18.94
C GLY A 49 -11.30 14.32 -17.67
N HIS A 50 -11.87 13.89 -16.56
CA HIS A 50 -11.70 14.50 -15.24
C HIS A 50 -11.74 13.40 -14.17
N GLY A 51 -11.01 13.59 -13.08
CA GLY A 51 -10.89 12.63 -12.01
C GLY A 51 -10.26 13.26 -10.77
N THR A 52 -10.49 12.62 -9.63
CA THR A 52 -10.03 13.09 -8.32
C THR A 52 -9.52 11.91 -7.52
N LEU A 53 -8.34 12.09 -6.90
CA LEU A 53 -7.81 11.11 -5.96
C LEU A 53 -8.69 11.00 -4.71
N PRO A 54 -8.82 9.80 -4.11
CA PRO A 54 -8.23 8.53 -4.54
C PRO A 54 -9.08 7.75 -5.56
N ALA A 55 -10.25 8.27 -5.98
CA ALA A 55 -11.21 7.53 -6.80
C ALA A 55 -10.81 7.39 -8.29
N ALA A 56 -9.80 8.11 -8.74
CA ALA A 56 -9.30 8.04 -10.11
C ALA A 56 -7.77 8.14 -10.18
N GLU A 57 -7.20 7.52 -11.20
CA GLU A 57 -5.79 7.55 -11.54
C GLU A 57 -5.56 8.28 -12.88
N LEU A 58 -4.39 8.89 -13.02
CA LEU A 58 -3.95 9.52 -14.25
C LEU A 58 -3.04 8.57 -15.03
N HIS A 59 -3.51 8.13 -16.18
CA HIS A 59 -2.75 7.28 -17.09
C HIS A 59 -2.10 8.12 -18.17
N LEU A 60 -0.80 7.94 -18.39
CA LEU A 60 -0.04 8.62 -19.43
C LEU A 60 0.36 7.61 -20.51
N ASN A 61 0.29 8.03 -21.77
CA ASN A 61 0.93 7.30 -22.84
C ASN A 61 2.47 7.50 -22.80
N HIS A 62 3.20 6.77 -23.64
CA HIS A 62 4.67 6.79 -23.63
C HIS A 62 5.25 8.20 -23.86
N ASN A 63 4.67 8.97 -24.80
CA ASN A 63 5.14 10.32 -25.12
C ASN A 63 4.88 11.29 -23.96
N ALA A 64 3.70 11.24 -23.34
CA ALA A 64 3.37 12.04 -22.17
C ALA A 64 4.28 11.69 -20.97
N ALA A 65 4.60 10.42 -20.76
CA ALA A 65 5.55 10.01 -19.73
C ALA A 65 6.96 10.58 -19.97
N ARG A 66 7.41 10.65 -21.23
CA ARG A 66 8.69 11.31 -21.59
C ARG A 66 8.66 12.81 -21.33
N HIS A 67 7.58 13.50 -21.71
CA HIS A 67 7.41 14.93 -21.45
C HIS A 67 7.41 15.22 -19.95
N LEU A 68 6.70 14.40 -19.17
CA LEU A 68 6.70 14.49 -17.71
C LEU A 68 8.10 14.28 -17.12
N ALA A 69 8.88 13.32 -17.64
CA ALA A 69 10.25 13.08 -17.20
C ALA A 69 11.16 14.31 -17.39
N VAL A 70 11.03 14.99 -18.54
CA VAL A 70 11.74 16.24 -18.84
C VAL A 70 11.31 17.35 -17.88
N LEU A 71 10.00 17.59 -17.75
CA LEU A 71 9.43 18.59 -16.85
C LEU A 71 9.87 18.38 -15.38
N ALA A 72 9.86 17.13 -14.92
CA ALA A 72 10.24 16.74 -13.56
C ALA A 72 11.75 16.68 -13.34
N ARG A 73 12.57 16.82 -14.39
CA ARG A 73 14.03 16.55 -14.37
C ARG A 73 14.38 15.23 -13.69
N THR A 74 13.54 14.21 -13.88
CA THR A 74 13.71 12.88 -13.31
C THR A 74 13.76 11.88 -14.46
N PRO A 75 14.84 11.09 -14.60
CA PRO A 75 14.96 10.12 -15.68
C PRO A 75 13.73 9.21 -15.75
N LEU A 76 13.21 8.98 -16.96
CA LEU A 76 12.03 8.13 -17.16
C LEU A 76 12.15 6.77 -16.44
N PRO A 77 13.30 6.05 -16.47
CA PRO A 77 13.44 4.80 -15.72
C PRO A 77 13.26 4.94 -14.20
N HIS A 78 13.61 6.10 -13.63
CA HIS A 78 13.39 6.38 -12.22
C HIS A 78 11.92 6.63 -11.92
N LEU A 79 11.23 7.37 -12.80
CA LEU A 79 9.78 7.58 -12.68
C LEU A 79 9.03 6.26 -12.82
N THR A 80 9.31 5.44 -13.84
CA THR A 80 8.64 4.14 -14.05
C THR A 80 8.83 3.19 -12.88
N ARG A 81 9.99 3.22 -12.20
CA ARG A 81 10.22 2.42 -11.00
C ARG A 81 9.43 2.93 -9.78
N ALA A 82 9.23 4.23 -9.69
CA ALA A 82 8.55 4.85 -8.55
C ALA A 82 7.02 4.85 -8.72
N LEU A 83 6.53 4.94 -9.95
CA LEU A 83 5.13 5.16 -10.31
C LEU A 83 4.61 3.92 -11.06
N PRO A 84 3.94 2.97 -10.38
CA PRO A 84 3.60 1.66 -10.95
C PRO A 84 2.71 1.71 -12.20
N HIS A 85 1.96 2.79 -12.39
CA HIS A 85 1.03 2.97 -13.51
C HIS A 85 1.41 4.12 -14.45
N LEU A 86 2.66 4.58 -14.42
CA LEU A 86 3.13 5.72 -15.23
C LEU A 86 3.01 5.51 -16.74
N ALA A 87 3.03 4.27 -17.19
CA ALA A 87 2.80 3.91 -18.58
C ALA A 87 2.38 2.45 -18.63
N LEU A 88 1.11 2.19 -18.93
CA LEU A 88 0.72 0.86 -19.38
C LEU A 88 1.25 0.70 -20.80
N LEU A 89 2.18 -0.24 -20.99
CA LEU A 89 2.54 -0.74 -22.32
C LEU A 89 1.24 -1.25 -22.97
N GLY A 90 0.63 -0.49 -23.87
CA GLY A 90 -0.53 -0.96 -24.61
C GLY A 90 -1.35 0.10 -25.35
N ASP A 91 -1.39 1.35 -24.88
CA ASP A 91 -2.22 2.37 -25.54
C ASP A 91 -1.46 3.07 -26.68
N SER A 92 -1.82 2.61 -27.89
CA SER A 92 -1.87 3.29 -29.18
C SER A 92 -0.64 4.09 -29.64
N HIS A 93 -0.21 3.79 -30.88
CA HIS A 93 0.79 4.49 -31.69
C HIS A 93 0.45 5.96 -32.03
N GLY A 94 -0.33 6.64 -31.20
CA GLY A 94 -0.58 8.07 -31.31
C GLY A 94 0.73 8.83 -31.14
N THR A 95 1.05 9.68 -32.12
CA THR A 95 2.21 10.57 -32.06
C THR A 95 2.08 11.63 -30.96
N GLU A 96 0.86 11.92 -30.51
CA GLU A 96 0.59 12.96 -29.52
C GLU A 96 0.82 12.48 -28.08
N ALA A 97 1.34 13.37 -27.23
CA ALA A 97 1.46 13.14 -25.80
C ALA A 97 0.11 13.37 -25.13
N ALA A 98 -0.51 12.31 -24.60
CA ALA A 98 -1.83 12.37 -23.98
C ALA A 98 -1.87 11.71 -22.59
N ALA A 99 -2.75 12.23 -21.75
CA ALA A 99 -3.10 11.69 -20.45
C ALA A 99 -4.62 11.52 -20.32
N HIS A 100 -5.08 10.46 -19.68
CA HIS A 100 -6.50 10.20 -19.45
C HIS A 100 -6.76 9.82 -17.99
N TRP A 101 -7.91 10.25 -17.49
CA TRP A 101 -8.38 9.81 -16.18
C TRP A 101 -9.04 8.44 -16.27
N LYS A 102 -8.62 7.51 -15.41
CA LYS A 102 -9.23 6.20 -15.23
C LYS A 102 -9.85 6.11 -13.85
N ARG A 103 -11.14 5.78 -13.76
CA ARG A 103 -11.80 5.49 -12.47
C ARG A 103 -11.24 4.21 -11.87
N LEU A 104 -11.03 4.22 -10.55
CA LEU A 104 -10.56 3.07 -9.78
C LEU A 104 -11.69 2.47 -8.95
N GLU A 105 -11.75 1.14 -8.96
CA GLU A 105 -12.56 0.38 -8.00
C GLU A 105 -12.03 0.57 -6.58
N ALA A 106 -12.90 0.48 -5.57
CA ALA A 106 -12.56 0.80 -4.17
C ALA A 106 -11.32 0.05 -3.64
N GLU A 107 -11.12 -1.19 -4.07
CA GLU A 107 -9.99 -2.05 -3.71
C GLU A 107 -8.67 -1.69 -4.40
N GLN A 108 -8.72 -0.92 -5.49
CA GLN A 108 -7.56 -0.43 -6.24
C GLN A 108 -7.16 0.99 -5.84
N GLN A 109 -8.03 1.69 -5.11
CA GLN A 109 -7.81 3.07 -4.71
C GLN A 109 -6.53 3.19 -3.87
N PRO A 110 -5.66 4.17 -4.20
CA PRO A 110 -4.45 4.40 -3.45
C PRO A 110 -4.78 4.91 -2.04
N VAL A 111 -3.88 4.64 -1.11
CA VAL A 111 -3.99 5.00 0.31
C VAL A 111 -3.03 6.14 0.64
N ARG A 112 -3.27 6.85 1.75
CA ARG A 112 -2.41 7.96 2.16
C ARG A 112 -0.96 7.53 2.41
N ALA A 113 -0.02 8.25 1.81
CA ALA A 113 1.39 8.09 2.11
C ALA A 113 1.72 8.66 3.50
N CYS A 114 2.87 8.24 4.06
CA CYS A 114 3.45 8.86 5.25
C CYS A 114 3.69 10.36 5.02
N THR A 115 3.12 11.20 5.87
CA THR A 115 3.13 12.66 5.73
C THR A 115 4.53 13.25 5.80
N LEU A 116 5.39 12.69 6.67
CA LEU A 116 6.79 13.12 6.81
C LEU A 116 7.64 12.72 5.60
N CYS A 117 7.44 11.52 5.03
CA CYS A 117 8.10 11.13 3.79
C CYS A 117 7.67 12.02 2.62
N THR A 118 6.38 12.32 2.52
CA THR A 118 5.84 13.20 1.49
C THR A 118 6.44 14.60 1.60
N ARG A 119 6.43 15.19 2.80
CA ARG A 119 6.97 16.52 3.05
C ARG A 119 8.45 16.60 2.72
N CYS A 120 9.22 15.58 3.08
CA CYS A 120 10.63 15.48 2.70
C CYS A 120 10.80 15.38 1.17
N GLY A 121 10.03 14.52 0.51
CA GLY A 121 10.08 14.34 -0.94
C GLY A 121 9.55 15.52 -1.75
N SER A 122 8.76 16.41 -1.16
CA SER A 122 8.27 17.63 -1.80
C SER A 122 8.94 18.90 -1.30
N HIS A 123 10.06 18.82 -0.58
CA HIS A 123 10.72 20.00 0.02
C HIS A 123 9.77 20.93 0.80
N GLY A 124 8.84 20.36 1.58
CA GLY A 124 7.91 21.12 2.41
C GLY A 124 6.63 21.60 1.73
N ILE A 125 6.52 21.51 0.39
CA ILE A 125 5.37 22.02 -0.38
C ILE A 125 4.04 21.39 0.06
N THR A 126 4.03 20.09 0.34
CA THR A 126 2.83 19.36 0.72
C THR A 126 3.17 18.13 1.54
N ASP A 127 2.26 17.67 2.38
CA ASP A 127 2.35 16.41 3.09
C ASP A 127 1.36 15.36 2.57
N THR A 128 0.64 15.70 1.49
CA THR A 128 -0.37 14.85 0.89
C THR A 128 0.19 14.13 -0.34
N ALA A 129 0.22 12.81 -0.25
CA ALA A 129 0.48 11.91 -1.36
C ALA A 129 -0.33 10.63 -1.19
N TRP A 130 -0.53 9.92 -2.29
CA TRP A 130 -1.28 8.68 -2.35
C TRP A 130 -0.41 7.58 -2.97
N LEU A 131 -0.35 6.42 -2.32
CA LEU A 131 0.41 5.25 -2.77
C LEU A 131 -0.54 4.13 -3.14
N HIS A 132 -0.27 3.41 -4.21
CA HIS A 132 -1.00 2.16 -4.45
C HIS A 132 -0.74 1.18 -3.31
N PRO A 133 -1.79 0.56 -2.75
CA PRO A 133 -1.66 -0.36 -1.65
C PRO A 133 -0.82 -1.55 -2.10
N SER A 134 0.44 -1.58 -1.66
CA SER A 134 1.24 -2.79 -1.79
C SER A 134 0.91 -3.68 -0.60
N PRO A 135 0.57 -4.97 -0.82
CA PRO A 135 0.41 -5.93 0.28
C PRO A 135 1.64 -5.97 1.19
N HIS A 136 2.80 -5.56 0.67
CA HIS A 136 4.11 -5.63 1.31
C HIS A 136 4.55 -4.34 2.01
N ARG A 137 3.73 -3.27 1.96
CA ARG A 137 4.05 -1.97 2.56
C ARG A 137 2.81 -1.31 3.16
N LEU A 138 2.34 -1.86 4.28
CA LEU A 138 1.20 -1.32 5.04
C LEU A 138 1.54 -0.10 5.90
N MET A 139 2.82 0.12 6.20
CA MET A 139 3.28 1.20 7.09
C MET A 139 4.66 1.71 6.69
N CYS A 140 4.95 2.94 7.09
CA CYS A 140 6.27 3.54 7.13
C CYS A 140 6.90 3.27 8.49
N PRO A 141 7.94 2.40 8.59
CA PRO A 141 8.58 2.10 9.87
C PRO A 141 9.41 3.28 10.41
N ARG A 142 9.90 4.17 9.54
CA ARG A 142 10.75 5.30 9.96
C ARG A 142 9.98 6.37 10.75
N HIS A 143 8.72 6.58 10.38
CA HIS A 143 7.88 7.63 10.94
C HIS A 143 6.65 7.06 11.66
N GLU A 144 6.60 5.73 11.79
CA GLU A 144 5.55 4.99 12.49
C GLU A 144 4.15 5.41 12.05
N GLN A 145 3.96 5.59 10.74
CA GLN A 145 2.68 5.96 10.14
C GLN A 145 2.19 4.88 9.18
N ALA A 146 0.88 4.68 9.11
CA ALA A 146 0.23 3.74 8.21
C ALA A 146 -1.06 4.34 7.64
N ALA A 147 -1.44 3.98 6.42
CA ALA A 147 -2.80 4.18 5.94
C ALA A 147 -3.23 2.89 5.26
N PRO A 148 -3.74 1.92 6.03
CA PRO A 148 -4.02 0.58 5.50
C PRO A 148 -5.32 0.53 4.70
N ASP A 149 -6.26 1.44 4.94
CA ASP A 149 -7.62 1.39 4.41
C ASP A 149 -7.89 2.63 3.53
N PRO A 150 -8.39 2.45 2.29
CA PRO A 150 -8.65 3.55 1.35
C PRO A 150 -9.75 4.51 1.81
N ARG A 151 -10.59 4.13 2.79
CA ARG A 151 -11.62 5.00 3.37
C ARG A 151 -11.03 6.07 4.29
N LEU A 152 -9.75 5.95 4.67
CA LEU A 152 -9.08 6.92 5.53
C LEU A 152 -8.42 8.04 4.71
N ALA A 153 -8.84 9.28 4.97
CA ALA A 153 -8.23 10.47 4.39
C ALA A 153 -6.93 10.90 5.13
N SER A 154 -6.67 10.33 6.30
CA SER A 154 -5.50 10.61 7.14
C SER A 154 -4.68 9.34 7.39
N THR A 155 -3.38 9.53 7.67
CA THR A 155 -2.53 8.45 8.18
C THR A 155 -2.82 8.19 9.66
N LEU A 156 -2.64 6.94 10.06
CA LEU A 156 -2.65 6.46 11.43
C LEU A 156 -1.25 6.43 12.01
N HIS A 157 -1.10 6.84 13.26
CA HIS A 157 0.09 6.64 14.06
C HIS A 157 0.13 5.21 14.64
N THR A 158 1.30 4.60 14.60
CA THR A 158 1.53 3.20 15.01
C THR A 158 2.44 3.06 16.24
N HIS A 159 2.94 4.16 16.81
CA HIS A 159 3.84 4.19 17.97
C HIS A 159 3.29 3.44 19.21
N GLY A 160 1.97 3.44 19.40
CA GLY A 160 1.31 2.72 20.51
C GLY A 160 1.27 1.19 20.35
N VAL A 161 1.77 0.66 19.22
CA VAL A 161 1.78 -0.77 18.89
C VAL A 161 3.13 -1.18 18.28
N PRO A 162 4.18 -1.34 19.10
CA PRO A 162 5.53 -1.65 18.63
C PRO A 162 5.63 -2.98 17.87
N GLU A 163 4.69 -3.91 18.09
CA GLU A 163 4.60 -5.17 17.37
C GLU A 163 4.44 -4.97 15.84
N LEU A 164 3.88 -3.83 15.41
CA LEU A 164 3.74 -3.49 13.99
C LEU A 164 5.10 -3.22 13.34
N ALA A 165 5.99 -2.50 14.01
CA ALA A 165 7.34 -2.23 13.52
C ALA A 165 8.16 -3.52 13.41
N ALA A 166 8.12 -4.37 14.45
CA ALA A 166 8.79 -5.68 14.43
C ALA A 166 8.25 -6.60 13.32
N ALA A 167 6.92 -6.62 13.13
CA ALA A 167 6.27 -7.33 12.04
C ALA A 167 6.71 -6.79 10.68
N HIS A 168 6.82 -5.46 10.53
CA HIS A 168 7.28 -4.85 9.29
C HIS A 168 8.70 -5.30 8.91
N HIS A 169 9.65 -5.27 9.84
CA HIS A 169 11.00 -5.78 9.58
C HIS A 169 11.02 -7.26 9.20
N THR A 170 10.19 -8.07 9.87
CA THR A 170 10.05 -9.49 9.54
C THR A 170 9.46 -9.69 8.14
N HIS A 171 8.48 -8.88 7.76
CA HIS A 171 7.88 -8.90 6.43
C HIS A 171 8.91 -8.54 5.37
N GLN A 172 9.69 -7.46 5.54
CA GLN A 172 10.73 -7.07 4.59
C GLN A 172 11.74 -8.19 4.33
N ARG A 173 12.08 -8.98 5.37
CA ARG A 173 12.90 -10.19 5.19
C ARG A 173 12.18 -11.29 4.44
N LEU A 174 10.91 -11.53 4.75
CA LEU A 174 10.08 -12.52 4.06
C LEU A 174 10.00 -12.23 2.55
N LEU A 175 9.94 -10.96 2.12
CA LEU A 175 9.85 -10.58 0.70
C LEU A 175 11.01 -11.10 -0.16
N ARG A 176 12.15 -11.47 0.46
CA ARG A 176 13.29 -12.07 -0.25
C ARG A 176 13.09 -13.56 -0.55
N HIS A 177 12.05 -14.17 0.01
CA HIS A 177 11.76 -15.59 -0.16
C HIS A 177 10.97 -15.82 -1.46
N PRO A 178 11.30 -16.86 -2.26
CA PRO A 178 10.59 -17.13 -3.52
C PRO A 178 9.08 -17.31 -3.37
N ARG A 179 8.64 -17.87 -2.24
CA ARG A 179 7.22 -18.12 -1.91
C ARG A 179 6.54 -16.97 -1.14
N ALA A 180 7.18 -15.81 -1.03
CA ALA A 180 6.69 -14.72 -0.17
C ALA A 180 5.29 -14.24 -0.56
N SER A 181 5.08 -13.99 -1.85
CA SER A 181 3.82 -13.44 -2.37
C SER A 181 2.64 -14.40 -2.13
N THR A 182 2.81 -15.68 -2.51
CA THR A 182 1.77 -16.70 -2.32
C THR A 182 1.48 -16.94 -0.84
N ALA A 183 2.52 -17.11 -0.02
CA ALA A 183 2.36 -17.31 1.41
C ALA A 183 1.70 -16.10 2.11
N TRP A 184 2.03 -14.88 1.67
CA TRP A 184 1.40 -13.66 2.18
C TRP A 184 -0.09 -13.60 1.87
N THR A 185 -0.47 -13.81 0.60
CA THR A 185 -1.88 -13.78 0.18
C THR A 185 -2.71 -14.81 0.95
N THR A 186 -2.20 -16.05 1.06
CA THR A 186 -2.85 -17.11 1.83
C THR A 186 -2.95 -16.74 3.32
N ALA A 187 -1.87 -16.26 3.92
CA ALA A 187 -1.88 -15.87 5.33
C ALA A 187 -2.86 -14.73 5.61
N ARG A 188 -2.91 -13.70 4.76
CA ARG A 188 -3.83 -12.56 4.89
C ARG A 188 -5.29 -13.01 4.79
N ALA A 189 -5.60 -13.93 3.89
CA ALA A 189 -6.95 -14.50 3.78
C ALA A 189 -7.35 -15.26 5.05
N ILE A 190 -6.45 -16.11 5.56
CA ILE A 190 -6.67 -16.88 6.79
C ILE A 190 -6.85 -15.96 8.00
N THR A 191 -5.94 -15.00 8.22
CA THR A 191 -6.00 -14.11 9.38
C THR A 191 -7.17 -13.15 9.32
N THR A 192 -7.56 -12.67 8.12
CA THR A 192 -8.79 -11.90 7.94
C THR A 192 -10.01 -12.72 8.38
N ARG A 193 -10.11 -13.97 7.92
CA ARG A 193 -11.22 -14.86 8.30
C ARG A 193 -11.22 -15.14 9.80
N TRP A 194 -10.07 -15.43 10.40
CA TRP A 194 -9.95 -15.62 11.84
C TRP A 194 -10.36 -14.37 12.63
N TYR A 195 -10.01 -13.17 12.15
CA TYR A 195 -10.39 -11.90 12.77
C TYR A 195 -11.90 -11.68 12.71
N ASP A 196 -12.50 -11.82 11.53
CA ASP A 196 -13.92 -11.63 11.30
C ASP A 196 -14.77 -12.63 12.14
N HIS A 197 -14.25 -13.83 12.38
CA HIS A 197 -14.92 -14.89 13.18
C HIS A 197 -14.44 -14.98 14.64
N GLN A 198 -13.59 -14.07 15.08
CA GLN A 198 -13.05 -14.04 16.46
C GLN A 198 -12.39 -15.36 16.89
N GLN A 199 -11.55 -15.94 16.03
CA GLN A 199 -10.86 -17.22 16.25
C GLN A 199 -9.37 -17.07 16.60
N HIS A 200 -8.84 -18.03 17.38
CA HIS A 200 -7.42 -18.31 17.73
C HIS A 200 -6.58 -17.19 18.38
N LEU A 201 -6.68 -15.96 17.90
CA LEU A 201 -5.81 -14.83 18.22
C LEU A 201 -6.57 -13.60 18.72
N THR A 202 -7.88 -13.75 18.92
CA THR A 202 -8.83 -12.70 19.35
C THR A 202 -8.34 -11.87 20.52
N HIS A 203 -7.77 -12.51 21.54
CA HIS A 203 -7.26 -11.80 22.72
C HIS A 203 -6.21 -10.74 22.35
N ARG A 204 -5.24 -11.08 21.49
CA ARG A 204 -4.18 -10.16 21.06
C ARG A 204 -4.75 -9.00 20.25
N TRP A 205 -5.69 -9.29 19.36
CA TRP A 205 -6.35 -8.28 18.54
C TRP A 205 -7.21 -7.33 19.36
N ARG A 206 -7.93 -7.85 20.38
CA ARG A 206 -8.70 -7.04 21.33
C ARG A 206 -7.83 -6.14 22.21
N GLN A 207 -6.60 -6.52 22.49
CA GLN A 207 -5.64 -5.66 23.20
C GLN A 207 -5.02 -4.59 22.29
N ARG A 208 -4.79 -4.93 21.02
CA ARG A 208 -4.12 -4.05 20.05
C ARG A 208 -5.03 -2.94 19.53
N LEU A 209 -6.30 -3.25 19.23
CA LEU A 209 -7.25 -2.29 18.66
C LEU A 209 -7.43 -1.03 19.54
N PRO A 210 -7.66 -1.13 20.88
CA PRO A 210 -7.78 0.04 21.73
C PRO A 210 -6.52 0.92 21.75
N ARG A 211 -5.32 0.34 21.68
CA ARG A 211 -4.06 1.10 21.62
C ARG A 211 -3.94 1.90 20.32
N LEU A 212 -4.36 1.32 19.19
CA LEU A 212 -4.44 2.06 17.92
C LEU A 212 -5.47 3.17 17.98
N CYS A 213 -6.66 2.92 18.54
CA CYS A 213 -7.69 3.94 18.70
C CYS A 213 -7.22 5.09 19.61
N ALA A 214 -6.55 4.78 20.72
CA ALA A 214 -6.01 5.79 21.64
C ALA A 214 -4.98 6.71 20.97
N ALA A 215 -4.10 6.15 20.12
CA ALA A 215 -3.13 6.92 19.34
C ALA A 215 -3.75 7.68 18.16
N ASN A 216 -5.01 7.37 17.79
CA ASN A 216 -5.69 7.91 16.63
C ASN A 216 -7.16 8.25 16.94
N PRO A 217 -7.44 9.32 17.71
CA PRO A 217 -8.81 9.65 18.12
C PRO A 217 -9.77 9.88 16.94
N HIS A 218 -9.26 10.29 15.79
CA HIS A 218 -10.06 10.48 14.57
C HIS A 218 -10.67 9.18 14.02
N LEU A 219 -10.18 8.00 14.43
CA LEU A 219 -10.77 6.72 14.00
C LEU A 219 -12.21 6.53 14.50
N THR A 220 -12.57 7.12 15.65
CA THR A 220 -13.93 6.99 16.21
C THR A 220 -14.91 7.99 15.60
N THR A 221 -14.40 9.00 14.88
CA THR A 221 -15.20 10.02 14.20
C THR A 221 -15.17 9.87 12.68
N ALA A 222 -14.38 8.93 12.14
CA ALA A 222 -14.21 8.69 10.72
C ALA A 222 -15.40 7.94 10.09
N GLY A 223 -16.48 8.67 9.80
CA GLY A 223 -17.59 8.20 8.97
C GLY A 223 -18.37 7.02 9.57
N SER A 224 -18.91 6.16 8.70
CA SER A 224 -19.82 5.07 9.09
C SER A 224 -19.13 3.72 9.37
N ALA A 225 -17.82 3.61 9.11
CA ALA A 225 -17.08 2.37 9.30
C ALA A 225 -16.53 2.25 10.72
N SER A 226 -16.63 1.07 11.33
CA SER A 226 -16.09 0.86 12.68
C SER A 226 -14.55 0.93 12.69
N PRO A 227 -13.92 1.39 13.80
CA PRO A 227 -12.47 1.35 13.95
C PRO A 227 -11.87 -0.05 13.76
N ALA A 228 -12.62 -1.09 14.14
CA ALA A 228 -12.24 -2.49 13.93
C ALA A 228 -12.06 -2.83 12.45
N LEU A 229 -12.98 -2.34 11.60
CA LEU A 229 -12.89 -2.54 10.15
C LEU A 229 -11.75 -1.72 9.54
N LEU A 230 -11.67 -0.43 9.87
CA LEU A 230 -10.68 0.51 9.32
C LEU A 230 -9.23 0.15 9.67
N THR A 231 -9.02 -0.54 10.79
CA THR A 231 -7.68 -0.94 11.25
C THR A 231 -7.41 -2.43 11.15
N ARG A 232 -8.33 -3.23 10.60
CA ARG A 232 -8.23 -4.70 10.55
C ARG A 232 -6.88 -5.19 10.02
N ASP A 233 -6.42 -4.61 8.92
CA ASP A 233 -5.15 -5.00 8.31
C ASP A 233 -3.93 -4.70 9.19
N LEU A 234 -3.97 -3.61 9.98
CA LEU A 234 -2.93 -3.34 10.97
C LEU A 234 -3.08 -4.24 12.20
N VAL A 235 -4.29 -4.40 12.71
CA VAL A 235 -4.56 -5.23 13.88
C VAL A 235 -4.14 -6.67 13.64
N THR A 236 -4.34 -7.21 12.45
CA THR A 236 -3.95 -8.59 12.10
C THR A 236 -2.52 -8.70 11.55
N TYR A 237 -1.83 -7.58 11.30
CA TYR A 237 -0.56 -7.56 10.59
C TYR A 237 0.53 -8.45 11.21
N PRO A 238 0.80 -8.40 12.54
CA PRO A 238 1.88 -9.19 13.12
C PRO A 238 1.67 -10.69 12.97
N GLU A 239 0.44 -11.16 13.21
CA GLU A 239 0.09 -12.57 13.07
C GLU A 239 0.05 -12.99 11.59
N THR A 240 -0.34 -12.10 10.69
CA THR A 240 -0.29 -12.35 9.23
C THR A 240 1.14 -12.56 8.74
N VAL A 241 2.08 -11.70 9.17
CA VAL A 241 3.50 -11.85 8.84
C VAL A 241 4.07 -13.15 9.41
N ALA A 242 3.75 -13.47 10.66
CA ALA A 242 4.22 -14.69 11.31
C ALA A 242 3.71 -15.95 10.59
N LEU A 243 2.43 -15.97 10.21
CA LEU A 243 1.81 -17.07 9.45
C LEU A 243 2.41 -17.16 8.04
N ALA A 244 2.53 -16.05 7.32
CA ALA A 244 3.12 -16.03 5.98
C ALA A 244 4.55 -16.58 6.00
N ARG A 245 5.35 -16.22 7.00
CA ARG A 245 6.70 -16.77 7.18
C ARG A 245 6.67 -18.27 7.47
N ALA A 246 5.74 -18.74 8.31
CA ALA A 246 5.60 -20.16 8.58
C ALA A 246 5.26 -20.93 7.29
N LEU A 247 4.23 -20.49 6.55
CA LEU A 247 3.79 -21.08 5.29
C LEU A 247 4.90 -21.07 4.22
N ALA A 248 5.66 -19.98 4.12
CA ALA A 248 6.76 -19.88 3.15
C ALA A 248 7.90 -20.86 3.44
N THR A 249 8.14 -21.20 4.71
CA THR A 249 9.26 -22.03 5.17
C THR A 249 8.86 -23.48 5.48
N LEU A 250 7.61 -23.87 5.20
CA LEU A 250 7.20 -25.26 5.36
C LEU A 250 8.04 -26.16 4.45
N PRO A 251 8.55 -27.29 4.97
CA PRO A 251 9.31 -28.26 4.18
C PRO A 251 8.50 -28.75 2.98
N SER A 252 9.17 -28.96 1.85
CA SER A 252 8.55 -29.52 0.65
C SER A 252 8.18 -31.00 0.87
N ARG A 253 6.89 -31.26 1.05
CA ARG A 253 6.10 -32.51 0.83
C ARG A 253 6.58 -33.87 1.34
N GLN A 254 7.77 -34.04 1.89
CA GLN A 254 8.22 -35.33 2.38
C GLN A 254 7.92 -35.48 3.88
N HIS A 255 6.88 -36.28 4.19
CA HIS A 255 6.65 -36.94 5.48
C HIS A 255 6.07 -36.18 6.70
N HIS A 256 5.50 -34.97 6.58
CA HIS A 256 4.87 -34.32 7.74
C HIS A 256 3.34 -34.54 7.81
N ASN A 257 2.88 -35.12 8.93
CA ASN A 257 1.47 -35.13 9.29
C ASN A 257 0.95 -33.69 9.45
N THR A 258 -0.34 -33.47 9.19
CA THR A 258 -1.00 -32.17 9.33
C THR A 258 -0.83 -31.64 10.75
N ASP A 259 -0.87 -32.52 11.75
CA ASP A 259 -0.74 -32.16 13.16
C ASP A 259 0.66 -31.61 13.49
N ASP A 260 1.72 -32.18 12.94
CA ASP A 260 3.09 -31.67 13.11
C ASP A 260 3.26 -30.28 12.48
N THR A 261 2.65 -30.11 11.30
CA THR A 261 2.64 -28.82 10.60
C THR A 261 1.88 -27.76 11.41
N LEU A 262 0.72 -28.12 11.96
CA LEU A 262 -0.05 -27.25 12.84
C LEU A 262 0.70 -26.92 14.12
N ALA A 263 1.41 -27.88 14.73
CA ALA A 263 2.25 -27.64 15.90
C ALA A 263 3.42 -26.69 15.59
N LEU A 264 4.05 -26.83 14.42
CA LEU A 264 5.07 -25.87 13.96
C LEU A 264 4.49 -24.46 13.77
N ILE A 265 3.34 -24.34 13.12
CA ILE A 265 2.66 -23.06 12.91
C ILE A 265 2.25 -22.44 14.25
N ALA A 266 1.69 -23.21 15.17
CA ALA A 266 1.34 -22.76 16.52
C ALA A 266 2.55 -22.14 17.22
N ARG A 267 3.69 -22.85 17.24
CA ARG A 267 4.95 -22.31 17.80
C ARG A 267 5.39 -21.02 17.13
N ARG A 268 5.31 -20.93 15.79
CA ARG A 268 5.68 -19.72 15.04
C ARG A 268 4.75 -18.53 15.32
N LEU A 269 3.49 -18.80 15.65
CA LEU A 269 2.52 -17.81 16.12
C LEU A 269 2.64 -17.53 17.63
N GLY A 270 3.53 -18.21 18.35
CA GLY A 270 3.66 -18.09 19.80
C GLY A 270 2.41 -18.60 20.55
N LEU A 271 1.74 -19.61 19.99
CA LEU A 271 0.61 -20.30 20.60
C LEU A 271 1.09 -21.63 21.20
N THR A 272 0.53 -21.99 22.35
CA THR A 272 0.77 -23.31 22.97
C THR A 272 0.18 -24.43 22.12
N ARG A 273 -1.00 -24.18 21.54
CA ARG A 273 -1.71 -25.11 20.66
C ARG A 273 -2.56 -24.35 19.65
N LEU A 274 -2.71 -24.93 18.46
CA LEU A 274 -3.64 -24.47 17.44
C LEU A 274 -4.52 -25.65 17.02
N THR A 275 -5.82 -25.58 17.31
CA THR A 275 -6.80 -26.64 16.99
C THR A 275 -7.84 -26.11 16.00
N PRO A 276 -7.49 -25.99 14.71
CA PRO A 276 -8.41 -25.56 13.68
C PRO A 276 -9.49 -26.62 13.45
N SER A 277 -10.74 -26.19 13.35
CA SER A 277 -11.86 -27.05 12.97
C SER A 277 -11.71 -27.56 11.54
N ALA A 278 -12.55 -28.52 11.13
CA ALA A 278 -12.50 -29.09 9.77
C ALA A 278 -12.64 -28.00 8.67
N ASN A 279 -13.45 -26.99 8.93
CA ASN A 279 -13.75 -25.89 8.00
C ASN A 279 -12.82 -24.68 8.17
N ASP A 280 -11.78 -24.79 8.99
CA ASP A 280 -10.82 -23.70 9.18
C ASP A 280 -9.99 -23.48 7.90
N PRO A 281 -9.84 -22.22 7.44
CA PRO A 281 -9.11 -21.92 6.21
C PRO A 281 -7.64 -22.36 6.24
N LEU A 282 -7.00 -22.41 7.41
CA LEU A 282 -5.65 -22.95 7.54
C LEU A 282 -5.64 -24.45 7.28
N ARG A 283 -6.59 -25.19 7.86
CA ARG A 283 -6.67 -26.64 7.66
C ARG A 283 -6.96 -26.98 6.21
N ALA A 284 -7.89 -26.27 5.58
CA ALA A 284 -8.17 -26.40 4.15
C ALA A 284 -6.94 -26.10 3.28
N CYS A 285 -6.17 -25.06 3.60
CA CYS A 285 -4.94 -24.73 2.89
C CYS A 285 -3.89 -25.85 2.96
N LEU A 286 -3.70 -26.44 4.15
CA LEU A 286 -2.72 -27.51 4.38
C LEU A 286 -3.12 -28.85 3.74
N THR A 287 -4.42 -29.10 3.55
CA THR A 287 -4.90 -30.31 2.86
C THR A 287 -4.86 -30.17 1.35
N HIS A 288 -5.25 -29.01 0.79
CA HIS A 288 -5.25 -28.80 -0.66
C HIS A 288 -3.85 -28.68 -1.27
N THR A 289 -2.86 -28.23 -0.50
CA THR A 289 -1.46 -28.17 -0.97
C THR A 289 -0.77 -29.54 -1.06
N ARG A 290 -1.49 -30.64 -0.78
CA ARG A 290 -0.98 -32.03 -0.87
C ARG A 290 -1.28 -32.77 -2.18
N HIS A 291 -2.08 -32.20 -3.09
CA HIS A 291 -2.34 -32.78 -4.41
C HIS A 291 -1.49 -32.14 -5.50
#